data_AF-A0A925V9M4-F1
#
_entry.id   AF-A0A925V9M4-F1
#
_cell.length_a   1.000
_cell.length_b   1.000
_cell.length_c   1.000
_cell.angle_alpha   90.00
_cell.angle_beta   90.00
_cell.angle_gamma   90.00
#
_symmetry.space_group_name_H-M   'P 1'
#
loop_
_entity.id
_entity.type
_entity.pdbx_description
1 polymer ?
#
loop_
_entity_poly.entity_id
_entity_poly.type
_entity_poly.pdbx_seq_one_letter_code
_entity_poly.pdbx_strand_id
1 'polypeptide(L)'
;MTESLYVTSMRADSITWSEARSLCDKLEIDGVVGFRLPYRRELQAIDVARYLRPALHWSRTVPDDDRASAYLIDPESGELSLADKEDSAAVVCVRSR
;
A
#
# COMPACT_ATOMS: atom_id res chain seq x y z
N MET A 1 14.96 5.44 13.24
CA MET A 1 14.49 6.73 12.69
C MET A 1 13.08 6.47 12.17
N THR A 2 12.05 6.95 12.87
CA THR A 2 10.66 6.70 12.49
C THR A 2 10.23 7.83 11.56
N GLU A 3 10.19 7.58 10.24
CA GLU A 3 9.64 8.55 9.29
C GLU A 3 8.16 8.78 9.63
N SER A 4 7.77 10.05 9.79
CA SER A 4 6.38 10.41 10.03
C SER A 4 5.62 10.32 8.71
N LEU A 5 4.74 9.33 8.57
CA LEU A 5 3.92 9.12 7.38
C LEU A 5 2.50 9.62 7.64
N TYR A 6 1.92 10.32 6.67
CA TYR A 6 0.48 10.50 6.61
C TYR A 6 -0.12 9.30 5.90
N VAL A 7 -0.98 8.56 6.60
CA VAL A 7 -1.70 7.41 6.08
C VAL A 7 -3.14 7.84 5.82
N THR A 8 -3.63 7.67 4.59
CA THR A 8 -5.05 7.88 4.32
C THR A 8 -5.84 6.60 4.51
N SER A 9 -7.05 6.70 5.07
CA SER A 9 -7.98 5.58 5.19
C SER A 9 -8.79 5.36 3.90
N MET A 10 -8.28 5.79 2.75
CA MET A 10 -9.07 5.73 1.51
C MET A 10 -9.36 4.28 1.16
N ARG A 11 -10.65 3.99 0.99
CA ARG A 11 -11.18 2.63 0.88
C ARG A 11 -11.30 2.27 -0.59
N ALA A 12 -10.38 1.49 -1.10
CA ALA A 12 -10.66 0.65 -2.25
C ALA A 12 -10.33 -0.78 -1.85
N ASP A 13 -11.40 -1.55 -1.67
CA ASP A 13 -11.32 -2.98 -1.43
C ASP A 13 -11.39 -3.65 -2.80
N SER A 14 -10.38 -4.47 -3.13
CA SER A 14 -10.30 -5.23 -4.37
C SER A 14 -9.98 -4.41 -5.63
N ILE A 15 -8.74 -3.95 -5.74
CA ILE A 15 -8.19 -3.37 -6.99
C ILE A 15 -6.84 -3.99 -7.35
N THR A 16 -6.51 -3.95 -8.64
CA THR A 16 -5.19 -4.38 -9.13
C THR A 16 -4.09 -3.48 -8.61
N TRP A 17 -2.85 -3.96 -8.66
CA TRP A 17 -1.70 -3.16 -8.23
C TRP A 17 -1.55 -1.86 -9.05
N SER A 18 -1.80 -1.94 -10.35
CA SER A 18 -1.69 -0.80 -11.28
C SER A 18 -2.77 0.25 -11.01
N GLU A 19 -4.00 -0.18 -10.71
CA GLU A 19 -5.08 0.69 -10.27
C GLU A 19 -4.77 1.32 -8.91
N ALA A 20 -4.28 0.54 -7.95
CA ALA A 20 -3.90 1.02 -6.62
C ALA A 20 -2.83 2.11 -6.70
N ARG A 21 -1.82 1.90 -7.55
CA ARG A 21 -0.79 2.90 -7.81
C ARG A 21 -1.38 4.17 -8.40
N SER A 22 -2.18 4.04 -9.45
CA SER A 22 -2.79 5.17 -10.15
C SER A 22 -3.74 5.95 -9.24
N LEU A 23 -4.48 5.26 -8.38
CA LEU A 23 -5.39 5.82 -7.40
C LEU A 23 -4.63 6.64 -6.36
N CYS A 24 -3.54 6.11 -5.81
CA CYS A 24 -2.72 6.86 -4.85
C CYS A 24 -2.01 8.05 -5.50
N ASP A 25 -1.48 7.91 -6.71
CA ASP A 25 -0.76 8.99 -7.41
C ASP A 25 -1.68 10.16 -7.79
N LYS A 26 -2.99 9.90 -8.02
CA LYS A 26 -4.00 10.91 -8.35
C LYS A 26 -4.76 11.44 -7.13
N LEU A 27 -4.50 10.90 -5.94
CA LEU A 27 -5.23 11.27 -4.75
C LEU A 27 -4.90 12.71 -4.34
N GLU A 28 -5.96 13.49 -4.14
CA GLU A 28 -5.94 14.82 -3.56
C GLU A 28 -6.95 14.90 -2.43
N ILE A 29 -6.53 15.42 -1.26
CA ILE A 29 -7.38 15.61 -0.09
C ILE A 29 -7.20 17.05 0.38
N ASP A 30 -8.25 17.86 0.32
CA ASP A 30 -8.24 19.28 0.74
C ASP A 30 -7.06 20.09 0.13
N GLY A 31 -6.77 19.88 -1.15
CA GLY A 31 -5.66 20.53 -1.86
C GLY A 31 -4.28 19.90 -1.62
N VAL A 32 -4.20 18.85 -0.79
CA VAL A 32 -2.96 18.11 -0.53
C VAL A 32 -2.80 17.00 -1.57
N VAL A 33 -1.67 17.02 -2.29
CA VAL A 33 -1.28 16.03 -3.32
C VAL A 33 0.01 15.31 -2.93
N GLY A 34 0.44 14.36 -3.78
CA GLY A 34 1.72 13.65 -3.63
C GLY A 34 1.62 12.38 -2.79
N PHE A 35 0.43 11.79 -2.72
CA PHE A 35 0.23 10.47 -2.17
C PHE A 35 0.81 9.40 -3.11
N ARG A 36 1.12 8.24 -2.54
CA ARG A 36 1.62 7.07 -3.27
C ARG A 36 1.30 5.78 -2.53
N LEU A 37 1.45 4.66 -3.21
CA LEU A 37 1.55 3.38 -2.54
C LEU A 37 2.76 3.36 -1.56
N PRO A 38 2.60 2.76 -0.36
CA PRO A 38 3.69 2.53 0.58
C PRO A 38 4.69 1.48 0.10
N TYR A 39 5.97 1.64 0.46
CA TYR A 39 6.97 0.60 0.34
C TYR A 39 6.79 -0.46 1.43
N ARG A 40 7.36 -1.66 1.26
CA ARG A 40 7.21 -2.78 2.23
C ARG A 40 7.46 -2.40 3.68
N ARG A 41 8.57 -1.70 3.94
CA ARG A 41 8.93 -1.28 5.30
C ARG A 41 7.93 -0.31 5.91
N GLU A 42 7.32 0.54 5.08
CA GLU A 42 6.29 1.46 5.52
C GLU A 42 5.00 0.71 5.81
N LEU A 43 4.58 -0.21 4.95
CA LEU A 43 3.43 -1.10 5.21
C LEU A 43 3.55 -1.84 6.53
N GLN A 44 4.72 -2.42 6.80
CA GLN A 44 4.99 -3.09 8.08
C GLN A 44 4.88 -2.13 9.26
N ALA A 45 5.40 -0.89 9.14
CA ALA A 45 5.26 0.10 10.19
C ALA A 45 3.79 0.52 10.42
N ILE A 46 3.00 0.66 9.35
CA ILE A 46 1.58 1.01 9.40
C ILE A 46 0.77 -0.14 10.02
N ASP A 47 1.12 -1.39 9.70
CA ASP A 47 0.54 -2.59 10.28
C ASP A 47 0.79 -2.69 11.80
N VAL A 48 2.04 -2.52 12.22
CA VAL A 48 2.42 -2.49 13.65
C VAL A 48 1.65 -1.40 14.40
N ALA A 49 1.40 -0.26 13.75
CA ALA A 49 0.61 0.83 14.30
C ALA A 49 -0.92 0.60 14.22
N ARG A 50 -1.37 -0.55 13.71
CA ARG A 50 -2.78 -0.96 13.58
C ARG A 50 -3.64 0.01 12.76
N TYR A 51 -3.04 0.61 11.72
CA TYR A 51 -3.73 1.49 10.78
C TYR A 51 -4.21 0.77 9.50
N LEU A 52 -3.84 -0.50 9.32
CA LEU A 52 -4.35 -1.33 8.23
C LEU A 52 -5.65 -2.01 8.62
N ARG A 53 -6.50 -2.27 7.62
CA ARG A 53 -7.71 -3.07 7.78
C ARG A 53 -7.38 -4.57 7.68
N PRO A 54 -8.25 -5.48 8.15
CA PRO A 54 -8.04 -6.93 8.00
C PRO A 54 -8.28 -7.38 6.55
N ALA A 55 -7.33 -7.05 5.67
CA ALA A 55 -7.29 -7.40 4.26
C ALA A 55 -5.84 -7.33 3.77
N LEU A 56 -5.49 -8.05 2.70
CA LEU A 56 -4.18 -7.95 2.10
C LEU A 56 -3.98 -6.55 1.48
N HIS A 57 -2.85 -5.89 1.74
CA HIS A 57 -2.59 -4.53 1.22
C HIS A 57 -1.40 -4.48 0.24
N TRP A 58 -1.60 -3.80 -0.89
CA TRP A 58 -0.57 -3.59 -1.91
C TRP A 58 0.62 -2.75 -1.45
N SER A 59 1.82 -3.24 -1.77
CA SER A 59 3.07 -2.49 -1.71
C SER A 59 3.48 -1.92 -3.05
N ARG A 60 4.11 -0.74 -3.02
CA ARG A 60 4.84 -0.16 -4.15
C ARG A 60 6.07 -0.98 -4.54
N THR A 61 6.64 -1.74 -3.61
CA THR A 61 7.82 -2.56 -3.89
C THR A 61 7.43 -3.75 -4.76
N VAL A 62 8.26 -4.02 -5.77
CA VAL A 62 8.16 -5.18 -6.66
C VAL A 62 9.47 -5.99 -6.54
N PRO A 63 9.44 -7.32 -6.73
CA PRO A 63 10.68 -8.11 -6.80
C PRO A 63 11.50 -7.73 -8.06
N ASP A 64 12.82 -7.85 -7.98
CA ASP A 64 13.72 -7.38 -9.04
C ASP A 64 13.64 -8.22 -10.32
N ASP A 65 13.38 -9.53 -10.17
CA ASP A 65 13.36 -10.50 -11.28
C ASP A 65 11.96 -10.73 -11.88
N ASP A 66 10.90 -10.32 -11.18
CA ASP A 66 9.51 -10.52 -11.61
C ASP A 66 8.74 -9.20 -11.62
N ARG A 67 8.51 -8.67 -12.83
CA ARG A 67 7.77 -7.42 -13.03
C ARG A 67 6.25 -7.63 -13.03
N ALA A 68 5.77 -8.88 -13.06
CA ALA A 68 4.34 -9.20 -13.01
C ALA A 68 3.82 -9.24 -11.56
N SER A 69 4.68 -9.49 -10.57
CA SER A 69 4.26 -9.57 -9.17
C SER A 69 4.55 -8.30 -8.35
N ALA A 70 3.84 -8.15 -7.23
CA ALA A 70 4.12 -7.15 -6.21
C ALA A 70 3.93 -7.74 -4.81
N TYR A 71 4.50 -7.07 -3.80
CA TYR A 71 4.36 -7.52 -2.42
C TYR A 71 3.02 -7.09 -1.81
N LEU A 72 2.42 -8.00 -1.06
CA LEU A 72 1.28 -7.77 -0.17
C LEU A 72 1.73 -7.90 1.28
N ILE A 73 1.06 -7.20 2.20
CA ILE A 73 1.10 -7.52 3.63
C ILE A 73 -0.26 -8.04 4.07
N ASP A 74 -0.26 -9.08 4.89
CA ASP A 74 -1.42 -9.52 5.66
C ASP A 74 -1.38 -8.91 7.07
N PRO A 75 -2.31 -8.00 7.42
CA PRO A 75 -2.35 -7.37 8.74
C PRO A 75 -2.77 -8.30 9.89
N GLU A 76 -3.35 -9.46 9.58
CA GLU A 76 -3.70 -10.47 10.59
C GLU A 76 -2.46 -11.22 11.06
N SER A 77 -1.60 -11.62 10.13
CA SER A 77 -0.35 -12.36 10.42
C SER A 77 0.90 -11.48 10.50
N GLY A 78 0.88 -10.28 9.93
CA GLY A 78 2.05 -9.41 9.71
C GLY A 78 2.99 -9.90 8.60
N GLU A 79 2.60 -10.95 7.85
CA GLU A 79 3.44 -11.58 6.84
C GLU A 79 3.43 -10.81 5.52
N LEU A 80 4.58 -10.79 4.83
CA LEU A 80 4.70 -10.30 3.47
C LEU A 80 4.63 -11.48 2.49
N SER A 81 3.72 -11.38 1.52
CA SER A 81 3.59 -12.36 0.43
C SER A 81 3.77 -11.69 -0.94
N LEU A 82 3.96 -12.50 -1.98
CA LEU A 82 3.93 -12.04 -3.38
C LEU A 82 2.59 -12.43 -3.99
N ALA A 83 2.04 -11.53 -4.81
CA ALA A 83 0.84 -11.77 -5.60
C ALA A 83 1.01 -11.18 -6.99
N ASP A 84 0.24 -11.70 -7.94
CA ASP A 84 0.24 -11.23 -9.32
C ASP A 84 -0.39 -9.83 -9.35
N LYS A 85 0.12 -8.91 -10.16
CA LYS A 85 -0.38 -7.52 -10.17
C LYS A 85 -1.82 -7.41 -10.67
N GLU A 86 -2.28 -8.43 -11.38
CA GLU A 86 -3.66 -8.60 -11.84
C GLU A 86 -4.59 -9.14 -10.75
N ASP A 87 -4.04 -9.65 -9.64
CA ASP A 87 -4.84 -10.00 -8.46
C ASP A 87 -5.44 -8.75 -7.83
N SER A 88 -6.47 -8.96 -7.01
CA SER A 88 -7.14 -7.87 -6.31
C SER A 88 -6.77 -7.86 -4.83
N ALA A 89 -6.37 -6.68 -4.32
CA ALA A 89 -6.11 -6.47 -2.92
C ALA A 89 -6.56 -5.09 -2.45
N ALA A 90 -6.49 -4.83 -1.15
CA ALA A 90 -6.79 -3.53 -0.56
C ALA A 90 -5.66 -2.53 -0.82
N VAL A 91 -6.00 -1.25 -0.78
CA VAL A 91 -5.05 -0.16 -0.90
C VAL A 91 -5.03 0.72 0.33
N VAL A 92 -3.83 1.16 0.68
CA VAL A 92 -3.62 2.31 1.56
C VAL A 92 -2.63 3.23 0.84
N CYS A 93 -2.86 4.54 0.90
CA CYS A 93 -1.93 5.51 0.33
C CYS A 93 -1.21 6.25 1.45
N VAL A 94 0.07 6.55 1.20
CA VAL A 94 0.92 7.28 2.12
C VAL A 94 1.49 8.52 1.45
N ARG A 95 1.81 9.52 2.28
CA ARG A 95 2.57 10.70 1.88
C ARG A 95 3.64 10.97 2.93
N SER A 96 4.85 11.26 2.48
CA SER A 96 5.93 11.72 3.35
C SER A 96 5.58 13.11 3.89
N ARG A 97 5.77 13.33 5.19
CA ARG A 97 5.53 14.61 5.85
C ARG A 97 6.58 15.65 5.49
#